data_AF-A0A914PFZ9-F1
#
_entry.id   AF-A0A914PFZ9-F1
#
_cell.length_a   1.000
_cell.length_b   1.000
_cell.length_c   1.000
_cell.angle_alpha   90.00
_cell.angle_beta   90.00
_cell.angle_gamma   90.00
#
_symmetry.space_group_name_H-M   'P 1'
#
loop_
_entity.id
_entity.type
_entity.pdbx_description
1 polymer ?
#
loop_
_entity_poly.entity_id
_entity_poly.type
_entity_poly.pdbx_seq_one_letter_code
_entity_poly.pdbx_strand_id
1 'polypeptide(L)'
;MEYCCNTKDEYQTAIKNVVEQVIPGGYFIMGGILEETWCSFGGRKFTCLFITKEFMLDCLREAGCLVDDEKTCYLLEVNGMFLVCAKKAEN
;
A
#
# COMPACT_ATOMS: atom_id res chain seq x y z
N MET A 1 5.97 -2.92 -0.52
CA MET A 1 6.30 -2.37 0.82
C MET A 1 6.25 -3.43 1.91
N GLU A 2 5.32 -4.37 1.84
CA GLU A 2 5.19 -5.58 2.65
C GLU A 2 6.48 -6.42 2.78
N TYR A 3 7.39 -6.37 1.80
CA TYR A 3 8.70 -7.05 1.86
C TYR A 3 9.75 -6.35 2.72
N CYS A 4 9.53 -5.07 3.03
CA CYS A 4 10.51 -4.21 3.72
C CYS A 4 10.11 -3.91 5.16
N CYS A 5 8.96 -4.40 5.62
CA CYS A 5 8.42 -4.17 6.95
C CYS A 5 8.24 -5.51 7.66
N ASN A 6 8.50 -5.54 8.96
CA ASN A 6 8.30 -6.71 9.80
C ASN A 6 7.05 -6.58 10.68
N THR A 7 6.51 -5.37 10.83
CA THR A 7 5.32 -5.08 11.63
C THR A 7 4.32 -4.19 10.89
N LYS A 8 3.06 -4.25 11.32
CA LYS A 8 1.99 -3.37 10.81
C LYS A 8 2.30 -1.89 11.03
N ASP A 9 2.88 -1.56 12.19
CA ASP A 9 3.26 -0.17 12.52
C ASP A 9 4.38 0.35 11.59
N GLU A 10 5.37 -0.49 11.29
CA GLU A 10 6.41 -0.15 10.31
C GLU A 10 5.81 0.08 8.91
N TYR A 11 4.86 -0.75 8.50
CA TYR A 11 4.17 -0.61 7.22
C TYR A 11 3.35 0.67 7.13
N GLN A 12 2.55 0.97 8.16
CA GLN A 12 1.76 2.20 8.26
C GLN A 12 2.66 3.44 8.23
N THR A 13 3.77 3.42 8.98
CA THR A 13 4.76 4.48 8.99
C THR A 13 5.40 4.67 7.61
N ALA A 14 5.74 3.57 6.94
CA ALA A 14 6.30 3.62 5.58
C ALA A 14 5.32 4.22 4.57
N ILE A 15 4.03 3.84 4.62
CA ILE A 15 2.97 4.42 3.78
C ILE A 15 2.89 5.92 4.00
N LYS A 16 2.80 6.35 5.25
CA LYS A 16 2.75 7.78 5.60
C LYS A 16 3.95 8.54 5.05
N ASN A 17 5.16 8.04 5.28
CA ASN A 17 6.39 8.72 4.84
C ASN A 17 6.47 8.86 3.31
N VAL A 18 6.03 7.86 2.55
CA VAL A 18 6.05 7.91 1.09
C VAL A 18 4.94 8.81 0.55
N VAL A 19 3.73 8.72 1.09
CA VAL A 19 2.59 9.57 0.69
C VAL A 19 2.85 11.05 1.03
N GLU A 20 3.59 11.35 2.09
CA GLU A 20 4.04 12.71 2.43
C GLU A 20 4.83 13.38 1.28
N GLN A 21 5.57 12.60 0.48
CA GLN A 21 6.33 13.11 -0.67
C GLN A 21 5.46 13.40 -1.90
N VAL A 22 4.21 12.94 -1.92
CA VAL A 22 3.25 13.24 -2.99
C VAL A 22 2.69 14.65 -2.78
N ILE A 23 2.69 15.48 -3.82
CA ILE A 23 2.09 16.82 -3.74
C ILE A 23 0.58 16.73 -3.41
N PRO A 24 -0.01 17.72 -2.71
CA PRO A 24 -1.46 17.79 -2.52
C PRO A 24 -2.19 17.71 -3.87
N GLY A 25 -3.24 16.89 -3.93
CA GLY A 25 -3.97 16.60 -5.16
C GLY A 25 -3.26 15.68 -6.16
N GLY A 26 -2.02 15.26 -5.90
CA GLY A 26 -1.27 14.30 -6.70
C GLY A 26 -1.75 12.86 -6.50
N TYR A 27 -1.27 11.93 -7.32
CA TYR A 27 -1.62 10.51 -7.23
C TYR A 27 -0.47 9.68 -6.66
N PHE A 28 -0.80 8.83 -5.71
CA PHE A 28 0.07 7.77 -5.21
C PHE A 28 -0.28 6.44 -5.89
N ILE A 29 0.72 5.72 -6.39
CA ILE A 29 0.55 4.41 -7.03
C ILE A 29 1.44 3.39 -6.33
N MET A 30 0.86 2.26 -5.94
CA MET A 30 1.59 1.16 -5.31
C MET A 30 1.02 -0.19 -5.75
N GLY A 31 1.89 -1.18 -5.90
CA GLY A 31 1.49 -2.57 -6.04
C GLY A 31 2.15 -3.44 -4.97
N GLY A 32 1.55 -4.60 -4.72
CA GLY A 32 2.04 -5.57 -3.76
C GLY A 32 1.21 -6.85 -3.76
N ILE A 33 1.49 -7.71 -2.80
CA ILE A 33 0.79 -8.98 -2.58
C ILE A 33 0.05 -8.94 -1.24
N LEU A 34 -1.20 -9.38 -1.23
CA LEU A 34 -2.04 -9.54 -0.05
C LEU A 34 -1.90 -10.95 0.51
N GLU A 35 -2.00 -11.07 1.83
CA GLU A 35 -2.09 -12.33 2.57
C GLU A 35 -0.91 -13.32 2.36
N GLU A 36 0.18 -12.84 1.77
CA GLU A 36 1.41 -13.60 1.58
C GLU A 36 2.37 -13.39 2.75
N THR A 37 3.12 -14.43 3.12
CA THR A 37 4.06 -14.40 4.25
C THR A 37 5.51 -14.59 3.83
N TRP A 38 5.75 -14.96 2.58
CA TRP A 38 7.10 -15.12 2.05
C TRP A 38 7.16 -14.93 0.53
N CYS A 39 8.35 -14.61 0.03
CA CYS A 39 8.63 -14.58 -1.40
C CYS A 39 10.01 -15.15 -1.70
N SER A 40 10.27 -15.47 -2.96
CA SER A 40 11.59 -15.90 -3.40
C SER A 40 12.11 -15.10 -4.58
N PHE A 41 13.33 -14.59 -4.43
CA PHE A 41 14.06 -13.89 -5.47
C PHE A 41 15.45 -14.50 -5.60
N GLY A 42 15.84 -14.91 -6.82
CA GLY A 42 17.18 -15.44 -7.10
C GLY A 42 17.56 -16.65 -6.24
N GLY A 43 16.60 -17.51 -5.89
CA GLY A 43 16.81 -18.69 -5.05
C GLY A 43 16.92 -18.41 -3.55
N ARG A 44 16.77 -17.15 -3.11
CA ARG A 44 16.70 -16.77 -1.69
C ARG A 44 15.24 -16.59 -1.27
N LYS A 45 14.93 -16.87 -0.01
CA LYS A 45 13.62 -16.61 0.58
C LYS A 45 13.67 -15.38 1.46
N PHE A 46 12.64 -14.55 1.38
CA PHE A 46 12.44 -13.37 2.22
C PHE A 46 11.07 -13.47 2.89
N THR A 47 10.96 -12.92 4.09
CA THR A 47 9.69 -12.79 4.78
C THR A 47 8.87 -11.65 4.18
N CYS A 48 7.55 -11.81 4.19
CA CYS A 48 6.60 -10.77 3.83
C CYS A 48 5.73 -10.51 5.05
N LEU A 49 5.48 -9.23 5.34
CA LEU A 49 4.45 -8.88 6.30
C LEU A 49 3.09 -9.28 5.73
N PHE A 50 2.38 -10.13 6.46
CA PHE A 50 0.99 -10.45 6.14
C PHE A 50 0.12 -9.18 6.26
N ILE A 51 -0.41 -8.72 5.13
CA ILE A 51 -1.33 -7.58 5.04
C ILE A 51 -2.62 -7.99 4.35
N THR A 52 -3.74 -7.48 4.84
CA THR A 52 -5.03 -7.60 4.14
C THR A 52 -5.29 -6.34 3.33
N LYS A 53 -6.25 -6.43 2.42
CA LYS A 53 -6.72 -5.29 1.62
C LYS A 53 -7.21 -4.15 2.50
N GLU A 54 -8.02 -4.46 3.51
CA GLU A 54 -8.62 -3.50 4.43
C GLU A 54 -7.52 -2.75 5.18
N PHE A 55 -6.56 -3.48 5.75
CA PHE A 55 -5.43 -2.88 6.45
C PHE A 55 -4.61 -1.94 5.54
N MET A 56 -4.37 -2.34 4.29
CA MET A 56 -3.68 -1.52 3.30
C MET A 56 -4.45 -0.23 2.98
N LEU A 57 -5.77 -0.32 2.77
CA LEU A 57 -6.63 0.83 2.50
C LEU A 57 -6.74 1.76 3.72
N ASP A 58 -6.78 1.21 4.93
CA ASP A 58 -6.79 1.98 6.18
C ASP A 58 -5.51 2.80 6.32
N CYS A 59 -4.34 2.19 6.07
CA CYS A 59 -3.05 2.90 6.08
C CYS A 59 -3.02 4.05 5.07
N LEU A 60 -3.55 3.84 3.85
CA LEU A 60 -3.64 4.89 2.84
C LEU A 60 -4.58 6.03 3.26
N ARG A 61 -5.73 5.69 3.84
CA ARG A 61 -6.71 6.66 4.35
C ARG A 61 -6.09 7.55 5.41
N GLU A 62 -5.41 6.94 6.38
CA GLU A 62 -4.72 7.65 7.46
C GLU A 62 -3.55 8.50 6.96
N ALA A 63 -2.92 8.11 5.85
CA ALA A 63 -1.90 8.90 5.16
C ALA A 63 -2.47 10.05 4.31
N GLY A 64 -3.80 10.21 4.25
CA GLY A 64 -4.47 11.30 3.54
C GLY A 64 -4.81 11.01 2.07
N CYS A 65 -4.84 9.74 1.67
CA CYS A 65 -5.35 9.34 0.35
C CYS A 65 -6.89 9.19 0.37
N LEU A 66 -7.54 9.59 -0.72
CA LEU A 66 -8.99 9.54 -0.91
C LEU A 66 -9.45 8.15 -1.36
N VAL A 67 -9.22 7.12 -0.53
CA VAL A 67 -9.47 5.73 -0.93
C VAL A 67 -10.93 5.33 -1.07
N ASP A 68 -11.84 6.11 -0.47
CA ASP A 68 -13.29 5.85 -0.49
C ASP A 68 -14.02 6.57 -1.65
N ASP A 69 -13.30 7.33 -2.48
CA ASP A 69 -13.85 8.01 -3.66
C ASP A 69 -13.49 7.26 -4.95
N GLU A 70 -14.47 6.59 -5.55
CA GLU A 70 -14.31 5.79 -6.78
C GLU A 70 -13.82 6.59 -7.99
N LYS A 71 -13.94 7.93 -7.98
CA LYS A 71 -13.42 8.77 -9.07
C LYS A 71 -11.91 9.02 -8.95
N THR A 72 -11.38 8.89 -7.75
CA THR A 72 -10.00 9.27 -7.40
C THR A 72 -9.17 8.12 -6.81
N CYS A 73 -9.80 6.96 -6.58
CA CYS A 73 -9.17 5.72 -6.15
C CYS A 73 -9.51 4.58 -7.11
N TYR A 74 -8.48 3.94 -7.66
CA TYR A 74 -8.59 2.77 -8.52
C TYR A 74 -7.80 1.63 -7.90
N LEU A 75 -8.47 0.51 -7.66
CA LEU A 75 -7.85 -0.71 -7.13
C LEU A 75 -8.08 -1.85 -8.12
N LEU A 76 -7.00 -2.39 -8.66
CA LEU A 76 -7.00 -3.64 -9.39
C LEU A 76 -6.47 -4.73 -8.46
N GLU A 77 -7.20 -5.83 -8.36
CA GLU A 77 -6.82 -7.00 -7.57
C GLU A 77 -6.98 -8.26 -8.42
N VAL A 78 -5.92 -9.05 -8.56
CA VAL A 78 -5.91 -10.30 -9.33
C VAL A 78 -5.07 -11.33 -8.59
N ASN A 79 -5.68 -12.44 -8.18
CA ASN A 79 -5.01 -13.56 -7.50
C ASN A 79 -4.17 -13.13 -6.29
N GLY A 80 -4.70 -12.26 -5.43
CA GLY A 80 -4.00 -11.74 -4.25
C GLY A 80 -2.94 -10.66 -4.54
N MET A 81 -2.63 -10.39 -5.82
CA MET A 81 -1.80 -9.25 -6.20
C MET A 81 -2.70 -8.02 -6.34
N PHE A 82 -2.20 -6.85 -5.92
CA PHE A 82 -2.92 -5.60 -6.10
C PHE A 82 -2.08 -4.51 -6.75
N LEU A 83 -2.77 -3.57 -7.39
CA LEU A 83 -2.28 -2.27 -7.81
C LEU A 83 -3.32 -1.23 -7.38
N VAL A 84 -2.91 -0.30 -6.53
CA VAL A 84 -3.74 0.83 -6.07
C VAL A 84 -3.18 2.13 -6.62
N CYS A 85 -4.08 2.97 -7.14
CA CYS A 85 -3.81 4.36 -7.52
C CYS A 85 -4.80 5.23 -6.74
N ALA A 86 -4.33 6.07 -5.84
CA ALA A 86 -5.19 6.90 -4.99
C ALA A 86 -4.71 8.35 -4.99
N LYS A 87 -5.64 9.29 -5.17
CA LYS A 87 -5.38 10.72 -5.06
C LYS A 87 -5.10 11.11 -3.60
N LYS A 88 -4.06 11.90 -3.35
CA LYS A 88 -3.82 12.56 -2.06
C LYS A 88 -4.74 13.76 -1.92
N ALA A 89 -5.32 13.95 -0.73
CA ALA A 89 -6.13 15.12 -0.42
C ALA A 89 -5.37 16.44 -0.69
N GLU A 90 -6.11 17.52 -0.92
CA GLU A 90 -5.55 18.84 -1.29
C GLU A 90 -5.16 19.71 -0.08
N ASN A 91 -5.17 19.13 1.12
CA ASN A 91 -4.95 19.82 2.40
C ASN A 91 -3.64 20.62 2.47
#